data_AF-A0A0D0CIN0-F1
#
_entry.id   AF-A0A0D0CIN0-F1
#
_cell.length_a   1.000
_cell.length_b   1.000
_cell.length_c   1.000
_cell.angle_alpha   90.00
_cell.angle_beta   90.00
_cell.angle_gamma   90.00
#
_symmetry.space_group_name_H-M   'P 1'
#
loop_
_entity.id
_entity.type
_entity.pdbx_description
1 polymer ?
#
loop_
_entity_poly.entity_id
_entity_poly.type
_entity_poly.pdbx_seq_one_letter_code
_entity_poly.pdbx_strand_id
1 'polypeptide(L)' 'YRELLWVARIWRVLKLLKWNGFGHDLRAVGLGKLVLFCPACPQKGVNLDLD' A
#
# COMPACT_ATOMS: atom_id res chain seq x y z
N TYR A 1 -20.95 4.33 -16.51
CA TYR A 1 -20.51 3.94 -15.15
C TYR A 1 -19.04 3.54 -15.05
N ARG A 2 -18.40 3.03 -16.12
CA ARG A 2 -16.99 2.60 -16.11
C ARG A 2 -16.00 3.69 -15.67
N GLU A 3 -16.10 4.88 -16.25
CA GLU A 3 -15.21 6.00 -15.93
C GLU A 3 -15.37 6.46 -14.47
N LEU A 4 -16.59 6.43 -13.95
CA LEU A 4 -16.90 6.80 -12.56
C LEU A 4 -16.29 5.81 -11.57
N LEU A 5 -16.32 4.51 -11.88
CA LEU A 5 -15.63 3.48 -11.10
C LEU A 5 -14.10 3.61 -11.15
N TRP A 6 -13.54 4.00 -12.29
CA TRP A 6 -12.10 4.21 -12.43
C TRP A 6 -11.62 5.39 -11.59
N VAL A 7 -12.33 6.52 -11.66
CA VAL A 7 -12.07 7.70 -10.82
C VAL A 7 -12.21 7.36 -9.33
N ALA A 8 -13.22 6.56 -8.95
CA ALA A 8 -13.39 6.13 -7.56
C ALA A 8 -12.22 5.25 -7.07
N ARG A 9 -11.69 4.36 -7.91
CA ARG A 9 -10.51 3.54 -7.59
C ARG A 9 -9.26 4.41 -7.41
N ILE A 10 -9.02 5.34 -8.33
CA ILE A 10 -7.89 6.29 -8.24
C ILE A 10 -8.01 7.12 -6.97
N TRP A 11 -9.19 7.69 -6.70
CA TRP A 11 -9.41 8.51 -5.51
C TRP A 11 -9.13 7.73 -4.22
N ARG A 12 -9.55 6.46 -4.15
CA ARG A 12 -9.26 5.60 -2.99
C ARG A 12 -7.77 5.36 -2.81
N VAL A 13 -7.03 5.09 -3.89
CA VAL A 13 -5.57 4.93 -3.87
C VAL A 13 -4.89 6.22 -3.40
N LEU A 14 -5.29 7.38 -3.95
CA LEU A 14 -4.73 8.68 -3.55
C LEU A 14 -5.00 9.00 -2.08
N LYS A 15 -6.21 8.68 -1.57
CA LYS A 15 -6.52 8.83 -0.15
C LYS A 15 -5.63 7.92 0.69
N LEU A 16 -5.48 6.65 0.34
CA LEU A 16 -4.60 5.74 1.06
C LEU A 16 -3.16 6.28 1.10
N LEU A 17 -2.60 6.71 -0.04
CA LEU A 17 -1.24 7.27 -0.10
C LEU A 17 -1.08 8.58 0.69
N LYS A 18 -2.11 9.43 0.74
CA LYS A 18 -2.08 10.69 1.49
C LYS A 18 -2.11 10.46 3.01
N TRP A 19 -2.88 9.49 3.48
CA TRP A 19 -3.12 9.28 4.91
C TRP A 19 -2.22 8.21 5.52
N ASN A 20 -1.79 7.20 4.76
CA ASN A 20 -0.78 6.24 5.21
C ASN A 20 0.62 6.76 4.88
N GLY A 21 1.29 7.28 5.90
CA GLY A 21 2.69 7.69 5.88
C GLY A 21 3.35 7.35 7.22
N PHE A 22 4.66 7.13 7.24
CA PHE A 22 5.43 7.09 8.50
C PHE A 22 5.79 8.50 9.01
N GLY A 23 5.25 9.57 8.42
CA GLY A 23 5.65 10.95 8.71
C GLY A 23 5.47 11.40 10.17
N HIS A 24 4.67 10.68 10.95
CA HIS A 24 4.48 10.91 12.38
C HIS A 24 4.82 9.67 13.24
N ASP A 25 5.34 8.60 12.65
CA ASP A 25 5.76 7.42 13.42
C ASP A 25 7.24 7.57 13.80
N LEU A 26 7.55 7.56 15.10
CA LEU A 26 8.91 7.69 15.63
C LEU A 26 9.74 6.41 15.42
N ARG A 27 9.13 5.34 14.90
CA ARG A 27 9.82 4.07 14.63
C ARG A 27 10.70 4.17 13.39
N ALA A 28 11.87 3.53 13.44
CA ALA A 28 12.73 3.37 12.28
C ALA A 28 11.98 2.54 11.21
N VAL A 29 11.74 3.15 10.06
CA VAL A 29 11.11 2.49 8.91
C VAL A 29 12.16 1.59 8.26
N GLY A 30 11.92 0.27 8.28
CA GLY A 30 12.80 -0.69 7.61
C GLY A 30 12.81 -0.50 6.09
N LEU A 31 13.91 -0.88 5.44
CA LEU A 31 14.04 -0.87 3.98
C LEU A 31 12.91 -1.69 3.33
N GLY A 32 12.22 -1.09 2.37
CA GLY A 32 11.11 -1.73 1.66
C GLY A 32 9.78 -1.82 2.42
N LYS A 33 9.67 -1.26 3.63
CA LYS A 33 8.38 -1.19 4.33
C LYS A 33 7.49 -0.13 3.70
N LEU A 34 6.44 -0.57 3.02
CA LEU A 34 5.30 0.28 2.68
C LEU A 34 4.38 0.42 3.91
N VAL A 35 3.85 1.63 4.11
CA VAL A 35 2.82 1.89 5.12
C VAL A 35 1.49 1.20 4.76
N LEU A 36 1.30 0.91 3.48
CA LEU A 36 0.13 0.20 2.96
C LEU A 36 0.51 -1.23 2.62
N PHE A 37 -0.29 -2.17 3.10
CA PHE A 37 -0.22 -3.55 2.65
C PHE A 37 -0.64 -3.62 1.18
N CYS A 38 0.29 -4.07 0.32
CA CYS A 38 0.01 -4.34 -1.08
C CYS A 38 -0.03 -5.86 -1.30
N PRO A 39 -1.20 -6.46 -1.56
CA PRO A 39 -1.31 -7.91 -1.75
C PRO A 39 -0.62 -8.42 -3.02
N ALA A 40 -0.28 -7.52 -3.96
CA ALA A 40 0.47 -7.86 -5.16
C ALA A 40 1.99 -7.70 -4.98
N CYS A 41 2.45 -7.10 -3.87
CA CYS A 41 3.88 -6.93 -3.60
C CYS A 41 4.46 -8.29 -3.15
N PRO A 42 5.61 -8.73 -3.69
CA PRO A 42 6.24 -9.98 -3.29
C PRO A 42 6.54 -10.01 -1.77
N GLN A 43 5.82 -10.85 -1.04
CA GLN A 43 5.96 -11.06 0.39
C GLN A 43 6.16 -12.55 0.64
N LYS A 44 7.37 -12.90 1.12
CA LYS A 44 7.69 -14.25 1.57
C LYS A 44 6.65 -14.72 2.59
N GLY A 45 6.06 -15.89 2.36
CA GLY A 45 5.05 -16.50 3.21
C GLY A 45 3.61 -15.97 3.03
N VAL A 46 3.37 -14.98 2.18
CA VAL A 46 2.01 -14.53 1.83
C VAL A 46 1.68 -14.91 0.39
N ASN A 47 2.51 -14.47 -0.54
CA ASN A 47 2.34 -14.63 -1.99
C ASN A 47 3.64 -15.05 -2.70
N LEU A 48 4.74 -15.20 -1.95
CA LEU A 48 5.94 -15.92 -2.36
C LEU A 48 6.21 -17.09 -1.40
N ASP A 49 6.85 -18.13 -1.89
CA ASP A 49 7.38 -19.21 -1.05
C ASP A 49 8.40 -18.67 -0.02
N LEU A 50 8.51 -19.35 1.11
CA LEU A 50 9.37 -18.92 2.22
C LEU A 50 10.86 -19.07 1.92
N ASP A 51 11.21 -19.97 1.00
CA ASP A 51 12.56 -20.39 0.67
C ASP A 51 13.20 -19.50 -0.42
#